data_AF-A0A8C9GQB4-F1
#
_entry.id   AF-A0A8C9GQB4-F1
#
_cell.length_a   1.000
_cell.length_b   1.000
_cell.length_c   1.000
_cell.angle_alpha   90.00
_cell.angle_beta   90.00
_cell.angle_gamma   90.00
#
_symmetry.space_group_name_H-M   'P 1'
#
loop_
_entity.id
_entity.type
_entity.pdbx_description
1 polymer ?
#
loop_
_entity_poly.entity_id
_entity_poly.type
_entity_poly.pdbx_seq_one_letter_code
_entity_poly.pdbx_strand_id
1 'polypeptide(L)'
;MYYIHKTYKDILQNESNDDDLCNILSWECYDILLRSKKDTYCCCDTDSGSNNLNSGGTNFSSGGTNFSSGGTNFSSEGNNVSSGGDNDASSSTPYMYFGIYDGHNGEKAVNLILKLLHIHIYSYLLKGNGICNALKYGFKSMDDYLCKLTNTFDEDNHSNFSSGSTACVNIIFNNTIYIANIGDSRCVLCKNGRAIVITVDHRASANKKEADRIANCGGTLDDDGYLGGCLGVCRGFGSFDKKTKEKLKGLVSEPDIFQLKLTVDDEFLIICCDGIFDVMTSQEAVNTVRTSLVETSSPNTAAEALCQLAYKRKSLDNLSAVVIIFQNPEKKEKTALSGNTLDSCQSGRVRRR
;
A
#
# COMPACT_ATOMS: atom_id res chain seq x y z
N MET A 1 -4.27 8.68 -18.99
CA MET A 1 -4.91 8.24 -17.73
C MET A 1 -5.58 6.92 -18.04
N TYR A 2 -4.89 5.80 -17.82
CA TYR A 2 -5.43 4.47 -18.09
C TYR A 2 -5.67 3.79 -16.74
N TYR A 3 -6.93 3.55 -16.40
CA TYR A 3 -7.31 2.54 -15.44
C TYR A 3 -7.12 1.18 -16.13
N ILE A 4 -6.34 0.29 -15.54
CA ILE A 4 -6.37 -1.14 -15.90
C ILE A 4 -7.04 -1.85 -14.73
N HIS A 5 -8.35 -2.02 -14.84
CA HIS A 5 -9.05 -3.07 -14.11
C HIS A 5 -8.88 -4.35 -14.93
N LYS A 6 -8.04 -5.29 -14.45
CA LYS A 6 -8.01 -6.66 -14.97
C LYS A 6 -8.42 -7.58 -13.84
N THR A 7 -9.56 -8.22 -14.02
CA THR A 7 -9.98 -9.36 -13.20
C THR A 7 -9.10 -10.57 -13.52
N TYR A 8 -8.76 -11.37 -12.51
CA TYR A 8 -7.86 -12.54 -12.60
C TYR A 8 -8.26 -13.57 -13.69
N LYS A 9 -9.54 -13.61 -14.08
CA LYS A 9 -10.05 -14.43 -15.20
C LYS A 9 -9.47 -14.04 -16.57
N ASP A 10 -9.09 -12.79 -16.78
CA ASP A 10 -8.57 -12.29 -18.08
C ASP A 10 -7.09 -12.66 -18.30
N ILE A 11 -6.39 -13.04 -17.22
CA ILE A 11 -4.96 -13.40 -17.23
C ILE A 11 -4.79 -14.90 -17.54
N LEU A 12 -5.68 -15.75 -17.03
CA LEU A 12 -5.61 -17.21 -17.23
C LEU A 12 -6.08 -17.68 -18.62
N GLN A 13 -6.79 -16.85 -19.39
CA GLN A 13 -7.23 -17.26 -20.74
C GLN A 13 -6.12 -17.19 -21.81
N ASN A 14 -4.91 -16.67 -21.49
CA ASN A 14 -3.85 -16.49 -22.49
C ASN A 14 -2.55 -17.28 -22.24
N GLU A 15 -2.40 -18.01 -21.15
CA GLU A 15 -1.21 -18.83 -20.92
C GLU A 15 -1.57 -20.20 -20.33
N SER A 16 -1.59 -21.20 -21.22
CA SER A 16 -1.29 -22.64 -21.05
C SER A 16 -1.97 -23.47 -19.94
N ASN A 17 -2.42 -24.65 -20.40
CA ASN A 17 -2.93 -25.81 -19.67
C ASN A 17 -1.99 -26.32 -18.54
N ASP A 18 -2.15 -25.83 -17.32
CA ASP A 18 -1.70 -26.52 -16.11
C ASP A 18 -2.87 -26.56 -15.11
N ASP A 19 -3.50 -27.73 -15.00
CA ASP A 19 -4.76 -27.97 -14.28
C ASP A 19 -4.65 -27.80 -12.74
N ASP A 20 -3.45 -27.57 -12.19
CA ASP A 20 -3.22 -27.43 -10.75
C ASP A 20 -3.43 -26.00 -10.20
N LEU A 21 -3.56 -24.98 -11.06
CA LEU A 21 -3.76 -23.58 -10.64
C LEU A 21 -5.22 -23.17 -10.45
N CYS A 22 -6.17 -24.00 -10.89
CA CYS A 22 -7.60 -23.65 -10.97
C CYS A 22 -8.39 -23.76 -9.64
N ASN A 23 -7.78 -24.22 -8.53
CA ASN A 23 -8.49 -24.42 -7.26
C ASN A 23 -8.23 -23.35 -6.17
N ILE A 24 -7.67 -22.19 -6.54
CA ILE A 24 -7.37 -21.11 -5.59
C ILE A 24 -8.58 -20.16 -5.51
N LEU A 25 -9.48 -20.39 -4.55
CA LEU A 25 -10.65 -19.54 -4.30
C LEU A 25 -10.50 -18.69 -3.03
N SER A 26 -10.86 -17.40 -3.18
CA SER A 26 -11.11 -16.33 -2.18
C SER A 26 -9.93 -15.56 -1.56
N TRP A 27 -9.17 -14.84 -2.40
CA TRP A 27 -8.51 -13.59 -1.99
C TRP A 27 -8.98 -12.46 -2.90
N GLU A 28 -9.40 -11.33 -2.33
CA GLU A 28 -9.49 -10.08 -3.09
C GLU A 28 -8.10 -9.44 -3.10
N CYS A 29 -7.32 -9.72 -4.14
CA CYS A 29 -6.04 -9.05 -4.38
C CYS A 29 -6.30 -7.70 -5.05
N TYR A 30 -6.00 -6.61 -4.34
CA TYR A 30 -5.88 -5.27 -4.95
C TYR A 30 -4.41 -5.06 -5.36
N ASP A 31 -4.04 -5.58 -6.53
CA ASP A 31 -2.71 -5.37 -7.10
C ASP A 31 -2.61 -3.99 -7.78
N ILE A 32 -1.57 -3.22 -7.45
CA ILE A 32 -1.32 -1.90 -8.06
C ILE A 32 -0.12 -1.98 -8.99
N LEU A 33 -0.41 -1.98 -10.30
CA LEU A 33 0.55 -1.82 -11.39
C LEU A 33 1.02 -0.37 -11.47
N LEU A 34 2.32 -0.12 -11.66
CA LEU A 34 2.70 0.97 -12.54
C LEU A 34 4.02 0.81 -13.32
N ARG A 35 3.86 1.11 -14.62
CA ARG A 35 4.89 1.30 -15.64
C ARG A 35 5.54 2.67 -15.53
N SER A 36 6.69 2.81 -16.18
CA SER A 36 7.53 4.01 -16.25
C SER A 36 6.91 5.32 -16.81
N LYS A 37 5.59 5.52 -16.85
CA LYS A 37 4.96 6.81 -17.25
C LYS A 37 3.65 7.14 -16.53
N LYS A 38 3.70 8.25 -15.77
CA LYS A 38 2.65 9.15 -15.22
C LYS A 38 1.41 8.54 -14.55
N ASP A 39 1.37 8.76 -13.23
CA ASP A 39 0.25 8.82 -12.28
C ASP A 39 -0.69 7.61 -12.22
N THR A 40 -0.76 6.93 -11.06
CA THR A 40 -1.79 5.90 -10.77
C THR A 40 -2.24 5.97 -9.33
N TYR A 41 -3.52 5.66 -9.15
CA TYR A 41 -4.29 5.75 -7.92
C TYR A 41 -5.09 4.45 -7.76
N CYS A 42 -5.16 3.89 -6.54
CA CYS A 42 -6.04 2.76 -6.23
C CYS A 42 -6.34 2.70 -4.73
N CYS A 43 -7.56 2.31 -4.36
CA CYS A 43 -8.05 2.25 -2.99
C CYS A 43 -9.02 1.09 -2.74
N CYS A 44 -9.20 0.73 -1.47
CA CYS A 44 -10.22 -0.19 -0.97
C CYS A 44 -11.00 0.44 0.19
N ASP A 45 -12.32 0.22 0.23
CA ASP A 45 -13.19 0.52 1.38
C ASP A 45 -13.53 -0.79 2.10
N THR A 46 -13.34 -0.87 3.41
CA THR A 46 -13.62 -2.08 4.22
C THR A 46 -15.02 -2.11 4.85
N ASP A 47 -15.91 -1.18 4.50
CA ASP A 47 -17.21 -1.05 5.17
C ASP A 47 -18.21 -2.14 4.70
N SER A 48 -18.39 -3.13 5.55
CA SER A 48 -19.58 -4.00 5.59
C SER A 48 -20.61 -3.35 6.51
N GLY A 49 -21.35 -2.38 5.98
CA GLY A 49 -22.36 -1.64 6.75
C GLY A 49 -23.44 -1.03 5.87
N SER A 50 -24.60 -1.69 5.82
CA SER A 50 -25.83 -1.25 5.19
C SER A 50 -26.26 0.15 5.63
N ASN A 51 -26.60 1.02 4.67
CA ASN A 51 -27.69 1.99 4.83
C ASN A 51 -28.26 2.38 3.46
N ASN A 52 -29.49 1.91 3.22
CA ASN A 52 -30.41 2.46 2.23
C ASN A 52 -30.62 3.94 2.49
N LEU A 53 -30.52 4.79 1.47
CA LEU A 53 -31.42 5.93 1.29
C LEU A 53 -31.41 6.37 -0.17
N ASN A 54 -32.62 6.50 -0.69
CA ASN A 54 -33.00 6.66 -2.08
C ASN A 54 -33.39 8.13 -2.32
N SER A 55 -32.70 8.82 -3.23
CA SER A 55 -33.15 10.00 -4.00
C SER A 55 -31.93 10.51 -4.78
N GLY A 56 -31.88 10.66 -6.09
CA GLY A 56 -32.91 10.82 -7.11
C GLY A 56 -32.47 11.99 -7.99
N GLY A 57 -32.07 11.72 -9.24
CA GLY A 57 -32.06 12.72 -10.32
C GLY A 57 -30.75 12.97 -11.08
N THR A 58 -30.57 12.23 -12.19
CA THR A 58 -30.11 12.64 -13.55
C THR A 58 -28.81 13.44 -13.74
N ASN A 59 -27.94 13.23 -14.74
CA ASN A 59 -27.74 12.30 -15.85
C ASN A 59 -26.41 12.75 -16.50
N PHE A 60 -25.50 11.85 -16.86
CA PHE A 60 -24.88 11.82 -18.21
C PHE A 60 -24.12 10.50 -18.40
N SER A 61 -24.37 9.89 -19.55
CA SER A 61 -24.05 8.52 -19.93
C SER A 61 -22.79 8.45 -20.76
N SER A 62 -21.95 7.42 -20.55
CA SER A 62 -21.32 6.67 -21.64
C SER A 62 -20.86 5.28 -21.17
N GLY A 63 -21.76 4.32 -21.33
CA GLY A 63 -21.53 2.93 -21.75
C GLY A 63 -20.36 2.13 -21.18
N GLY A 64 -20.63 1.37 -20.13
CA GLY A 64 -19.89 0.17 -19.71
C GLY A 64 -20.73 -0.57 -18.67
N THR A 65 -21.10 -1.82 -18.95
CA THR A 65 -22.22 -2.55 -18.34
C THR A 65 -22.05 -2.86 -16.85
N ASN A 66 -23.04 -2.47 -16.03
CA ASN A 66 -23.18 -2.90 -14.64
C ASN A 66 -23.51 -4.40 -14.58
N PHE A 67 -22.64 -5.21 -14.00
CA PHE A 67 -23.02 -6.52 -13.46
C PHE A 67 -23.13 -6.41 -11.94
N SER A 68 -24.38 -6.30 -11.49
CA SER A 68 -24.76 -6.67 -10.13
C SER A 68 -24.63 -8.18 -10.04
N SER A 69 -23.70 -8.70 -9.21
CA SER A 69 -23.78 -10.09 -8.79
C SER A 69 -24.96 -10.21 -7.83
N GLY A 70 -26.13 -10.42 -8.41
CA GLY A 70 -27.31 -10.84 -7.69
C GLY A 70 -26.99 -12.10 -6.91
N GLY A 71 -27.19 -12.00 -5.60
CA GLY A 71 -27.45 -13.16 -4.77
C GLY A 71 -28.62 -13.94 -5.36
N THR A 72 -28.47 -15.25 -5.36
CA THR A 72 -29.49 -16.18 -5.85
C THR A 72 -30.72 -16.05 -4.96
N ASN A 73 -31.83 -15.53 -5.49
CA ASN A 73 -33.13 -15.60 -4.83
C ASN A 73 -33.91 -16.83 -5.34
N PHE A 74 -34.19 -17.71 -4.38
CA PHE A 74 -35.31 -18.64 -4.23
C PHE A 74 -36.30 -18.85 -5.39
N SER A 75 -36.58 -20.12 -5.68
CA SER A 75 -37.96 -20.62 -5.80
C SER A 75 -38.08 -22.11 -5.45
N SER A 76 -38.88 -22.42 -4.43
CA SER A 76 -40.04 -23.34 -4.51
C SER A 76 -40.56 -23.64 -3.10
N GLU A 77 -41.89 -23.63 -3.00
CA GLU A 77 -42.72 -23.75 -1.81
C GLU A 77 -42.67 -25.16 -1.19
N GLY A 78 -42.91 -25.27 0.12
CA GLY A 78 -43.24 -26.55 0.75
C GLY A 78 -43.05 -26.60 2.26
N ASN A 79 -44.14 -26.87 2.98
CA ASN A 79 -44.28 -26.88 4.44
C ASN A 79 -43.41 -27.90 5.23
N ASN A 80 -43.12 -27.50 6.48
CA ASN A 80 -43.05 -28.29 7.73
C ASN A 80 -41.78 -29.10 8.13
N VAL A 81 -41.49 -28.91 9.43
CA VAL A 81 -40.83 -29.76 10.45
C VAL A 81 -39.37 -29.49 10.81
N SER A 82 -39.21 -29.22 12.11
CA SER A 82 -38.04 -29.02 12.96
C SER A 82 -36.94 -30.08 12.83
N SER A 83 -35.67 -29.68 13.00
CA SER A 83 -34.67 -30.28 13.92
C SER A 83 -33.29 -29.63 13.71
N GLY A 84 -32.56 -29.42 14.81
CA GLY A 84 -31.38 -28.57 14.88
C GLY A 84 -30.12 -29.05 14.16
N GLY A 85 -29.15 -28.13 14.14
CA GLY A 85 -27.80 -28.31 13.63
C GLY A 85 -27.12 -26.95 13.53
N ASP A 86 -26.44 -26.54 14.59
CA ASP A 86 -25.49 -25.43 14.58
C ASP A 86 -24.45 -25.69 13.48
N ASN A 87 -24.50 -24.90 12.41
CA ASN A 87 -23.40 -24.75 11.47
C ASN A 87 -23.10 -23.26 11.37
N ASP A 88 -22.35 -22.78 12.36
CA ASP A 88 -21.68 -21.49 12.31
C ASP A 88 -20.66 -21.56 11.17
N ALA A 89 -21.08 -21.11 9.99
CA ALA A 89 -20.18 -20.90 8.86
C ALA A 89 -19.24 -19.77 9.25
N SER A 90 -18.11 -20.14 9.85
CA SER A 90 -16.95 -19.30 10.12
C SER A 90 -16.66 -18.43 8.89
N SER A 91 -17.16 -17.20 8.91
CA SER A 91 -16.76 -16.13 8.00
C SER A 91 -15.26 -15.94 8.20
N SER A 92 -14.43 -16.57 7.37
CA SER A 92 -12.98 -16.41 7.48
C SER A 92 -12.68 -14.95 7.13
N THR A 93 -12.11 -14.21 8.07
CA THR A 93 -11.70 -12.82 7.81
C THR A 93 -10.78 -12.81 6.58
N PRO A 94 -11.13 -12.07 5.51
CA PRO A 94 -10.33 -12.06 4.30
C PRO A 94 -8.99 -11.43 4.62
N TYR A 95 -7.95 -11.95 3.98
CA TYR A 95 -6.66 -11.28 3.97
C TYR A 95 -6.69 -10.20 2.90
N MET A 96 -6.16 -9.02 3.26
CA MET A 96 -6.00 -7.92 2.30
C MET A 96 -4.51 -7.71 2.05
N TYR A 97 -4.13 -7.56 0.78
CA TYR A 97 -2.75 -7.34 0.35
C TYR A 97 -2.63 -6.00 -0.36
N PHE A 98 -1.67 -5.18 0.07
CA PHE A 98 -1.32 -3.91 -0.55
C PHE A 98 0.18 -3.82 -0.75
N GLY A 99 0.62 -3.25 -1.86
CA GLY A 99 2.03 -3.04 -2.15
C GLY A 99 2.27 -1.75 -2.92
N ILE A 100 3.32 -1.04 -2.53
CA ILE A 100 3.98 -0.05 -3.40
C ILE A 100 5.34 -0.61 -3.78
N TYR A 101 5.65 -0.52 -5.07
CA TYR A 101 6.90 -0.96 -5.66
C TYR A 101 7.46 0.19 -6.49
N ASP A 102 8.60 0.74 -6.07
CA ASP A 102 9.29 1.77 -6.85
C ASP A 102 10.36 1.12 -7.71
N GLY A 103 10.25 1.23 -9.03
CA GLY A 103 11.09 0.52 -9.99
C GLY A 103 12.20 1.41 -10.53
N HIS A 104 13.42 0.87 -10.62
CA HIS A 104 14.56 1.60 -11.15
C HIS A 104 15.31 0.81 -12.22
N ASN A 105 16.01 1.56 -13.08
CA ASN A 105 16.85 1.00 -14.15
C ASN A 105 16.07 0.07 -15.10
N GLY A 106 14.82 0.43 -15.42
CA GLY A 106 13.91 -0.32 -16.29
C GLY A 106 12.70 -0.88 -15.55
N GLU A 107 11.69 -1.33 -16.30
CA GLU A 107 10.38 -1.73 -15.72
C GLU A 107 10.23 -3.24 -15.51
N LYS A 108 11.19 -4.05 -15.92
CA LYS A 108 11.04 -5.51 -15.96
C LYS A 108 10.90 -6.11 -14.56
N ALA A 109 11.80 -5.76 -13.63
CA ALA A 109 11.76 -6.25 -12.27
C ALA A 109 10.43 -5.88 -11.58
N VAL A 110 10.05 -4.60 -11.58
CA VAL A 110 8.81 -4.13 -10.95
C VAL A 110 7.56 -4.79 -11.54
N ASN A 111 7.50 -5.00 -12.86
CA ASN A 111 6.39 -5.70 -13.51
C ASN A 111 6.29 -7.18 -13.11
N LEU A 112 7.42 -7.85 -12.85
CA LEU A 112 7.43 -9.24 -12.36
C LEU A 112 7.06 -9.33 -10.89
N ILE A 113 7.61 -8.42 -10.07
CA ILE A 113 7.32 -8.33 -8.63
C ILE A 113 5.82 -8.15 -8.41
N LEU A 114 5.21 -7.22 -9.15
CA LEU A 114 3.76 -7.00 -9.11
C LEU A 114 2.95 -8.27 -9.34
N LYS A 115 3.32 -9.04 -10.37
CA LYS A 115 2.56 -10.22 -10.79
C LYS A 115 2.76 -11.42 -9.88
N LEU A 116 3.92 -11.53 -9.22
CA LEU A 116 4.36 -12.80 -8.64
C LEU A 116 4.66 -12.74 -7.14
N LEU A 117 4.97 -11.57 -6.57
CA LEU A 117 5.36 -11.48 -5.15
C LEU A 117 4.25 -11.97 -4.22
N HIS A 118 3.01 -11.55 -4.46
CA HIS A 118 1.85 -12.00 -3.68
C HIS A 118 1.64 -13.52 -3.78
N ILE A 119 1.91 -14.13 -4.94
CA ILE A 119 1.83 -15.59 -5.15
C ILE A 119 2.91 -16.33 -4.34
N HIS A 120 4.16 -15.83 -4.36
CA HIS A 120 5.24 -16.41 -3.56
C HIS A 120 4.94 -16.36 -2.06
N ILE A 121 4.39 -15.24 -1.58
CA ILE A 121 3.97 -15.09 -0.18
C ILE A 121 2.83 -16.05 0.14
N TYR A 122 1.77 -16.05 -0.68
CA TYR A 122 0.57 -16.85 -0.44
C TYR A 122 0.85 -18.36 -0.45
N SER A 123 1.63 -18.84 -1.41
CA SER A 123 2.00 -20.27 -1.50
C SER A 123 2.74 -20.78 -0.26
N TYR A 124 3.50 -19.92 0.42
CA TYR A 124 4.18 -20.27 1.67
C TYR A 124 3.27 -20.15 2.89
N LEU A 125 2.34 -19.18 2.86
CA LEU A 125 1.30 -19.01 3.88
C LEU A 125 0.37 -20.23 3.94
N LEU A 126 -0.06 -20.77 2.79
CA LEU A 126 -0.90 -21.97 2.70
C LEU A 126 -0.30 -23.22 3.36
N LYS A 127 1.02 -23.26 3.51
CA LYS A 127 1.74 -24.33 4.19
C LYS A 127 1.76 -24.19 5.72
N GLY A 128 1.05 -23.19 6.27
CA GLY A 128 0.91 -22.98 7.71
C GLY A 128 2.07 -22.21 8.38
N ASN A 129 2.94 -21.55 7.60
CA ASN A 129 4.17 -20.96 8.14
C ASN A 129 4.02 -19.60 8.84
N GLY A 130 2.80 -19.04 8.90
CA GLY A 130 2.55 -17.70 9.45
C GLY A 130 2.99 -16.55 8.52
N ILE A 131 2.34 -15.39 8.67
CA ILE A 131 2.46 -14.27 7.73
C ILE A 131 3.88 -13.68 7.68
N CYS A 132 4.53 -13.49 8.83
CA CYS A 132 5.90 -12.93 8.86
C CYS A 132 6.92 -13.81 8.12
N ASN A 133 6.82 -15.14 8.26
CA ASN A 133 7.72 -16.05 7.54
C ASN A 133 7.35 -16.14 6.06
N ALA A 134 6.05 -16.08 5.73
CA ALA A 134 5.60 -16.00 4.34
C ALA A 134 6.10 -14.74 3.63
N LEU A 135 6.12 -13.59 4.29
CA LEU A 135 6.71 -12.36 3.77
C LEU A 135 8.20 -12.52 3.50
N LYS A 136 8.98 -13.00 4.48
CA LYS A 136 10.42 -13.25 4.31
C LYS A 136 10.72 -14.22 3.17
N TYR A 137 9.97 -15.33 3.11
CA TYR A 137 10.11 -16.33 2.06
C TYR A 137 9.75 -15.74 0.69
N GLY A 138 8.65 -14.98 0.62
CA GLY A 138 8.18 -14.36 -0.61
C GLY A 138 9.21 -13.42 -1.22
N PHE A 139 9.80 -12.56 -0.39
CA PHE A 139 10.85 -11.63 -0.80
C PHE A 139 12.09 -12.39 -1.29
N LYS A 140 12.60 -13.36 -0.50
CA LYS A 140 13.74 -14.19 -0.93
C LYS A 140 13.46 -14.91 -2.25
N SER A 141 12.30 -15.56 -2.37
CA SER A 141 11.93 -16.35 -3.54
C SER A 141 11.77 -15.48 -4.79
N MET A 142 11.21 -14.29 -4.65
CA MET A 142 11.05 -13.33 -5.73
C MET A 142 12.41 -12.81 -6.21
N ASP A 143 13.34 -12.49 -5.30
CA ASP A 143 14.67 -12.03 -5.67
C ASP A 143 15.51 -13.13 -6.33
N ASP A 144 15.43 -14.36 -5.82
CA ASP A 144 16.04 -15.56 -6.42
C ASP A 144 15.49 -15.78 -7.84
N TYR A 145 14.19 -15.56 -8.05
CA TYR A 145 13.56 -15.65 -9.36
C TYR A 145 14.09 -14.58 -10.31
N LEU A 146 14.19 -13.31 -9.88
CA LEU A 146 14.76 -12.23 -10.69
C LEU A 146 16.22 -12.52 -11.09
N CYS A 147 17.05 -13.03 -10.19
CA CYS A 147 18.44 -13.41 -10.46
C CYS A 147 18.57 -14.48 -11.56
N LYS A 148 17.66 -15.46 -11.56
CA LYS A 148 17.63 -16.49 -12.62
C LYS A 148 17.39 -15.89 -13.99
N LEU A 149 16.56 -14.84 -14.05
CA LEU A 149 16.14 -14.19 -15.28
C LEU A 149 17.13 -13.13 -15.82
N THR A 150 18.14 -12.74 -15.05
CA THR A 150 19.09 -11.67 -15.41
C THR A 150 19.77 -11.87 -16.78
N ASN A 151 20.00 -13.11 -17.23
CA ASN A 151 20.67 -13.40 -18.50
C ASN A 151 19.73 -13.88 -19.61
N THR A 152 18.47 -14.16 -19.29
CA THR A 152 17.52 -14.75 -20.25
C THR A 152 16.77 -13.69 -21.03
N PHE A 153 16.91 -12.43 -20.65
CA PHE A 153 16.18 -11.35 -21.27
C PHE A 153 17.06 -10.14 -21.50
N ASP A 154 17.01 -9.62 -22.73
CA ASP A 154 17.50 -8.28 -23.00
C ASP A 154 16.66 -7.28 -22.21
N GLU A 155 17.33 -6.49 -21.39
CA GLU A 155 16.75 -5.30 -20.80
C GLU A 155 17.28 -4.10 -21.57
N ASP A 156 16.34 -3.27 -22.06
CA ASP A 156 16.63 -1.98 -22.69
C ASP A 156 17.04 -0.94 -21.63
N ASN A 157 18.08 -1.25 -20.86
CA ASN A 157 18.76 -0.27 -20.01
C ASN A 157 20.25 -0.23 -20.35
N HIS A 158 20.83 0.97 -20.31
CA HIS A 158 22.26 1.19 -20.58
C HIS A 158 23.16 0.84 -19.39
N SER A 159 22.62 0.18 -18.36
CA SER A 159 23.34 -0.18 -17.14
C SER A 159 23.94 -1.58 -17.23
N ASN A 160 25.04 -1.79 -16.52
CA ASN A 160 25.60 -3.13 -16.29
C ASN A 160 24.78 -3.95 -15.29
N PHE A 161 23.89 -3.30 -14.55
CA PHE A 161 22.98 -3.94 -13.62
C PHE A 161 21.61 -4.15 -14.25
N SER A 162 20.91 -5.20 -13.83
CA SER A 162 19.53 -5.42 -14.19
C SER A 162 18.62 -4.34 -13.59
N SER A 163 17.38 -4.28 -14.06
CA SER A 163 16.31 -3.54 -13.40
C SER A 163 16.13 -4.04 -11.96
N GLY A 164 15.61 -3.17 -11.10
CA GLY A 164 15.35 -3.46 -9.69
C GLY A 164 14.10 -2.75 -9.21
N SER A 165 13.73 -3.02 -7.96
CA SER A 165 12.61 -2.31 -7.34
C SER A 165 12.67 -2.35 -5.81
N THR A 166 12.14 -1.31 -5.18
CA THR A 166 11.75 -1.31 -3.76
C THR A 166 10.45 -2.09 -3.56
N ALA A 167 10.09 -2.39 -2.31
CA ALA A 167 8.79 -2.96 -2.00
C ALA A 167 8.38 -2.64 -0.56
N CYS A 168 7.22 -2.01 -0.41
CA CYS A 168 6.53 -1.83 0.87
C CYS A 168 5.19 -2.58 0.81
N VAL A 169 5.20 -3.81 1.33
CA VAL A 169 4.06 -4.74 1.30
C VAL A 169 3.35 -4.73 2.65
N ASN A 170 2.02 -4.61 2.64
CA ASN A 170 1.17 -4.59 3.82
C ASN A 170 0.09 -5.67 3.67
N ILE A 171 0.04 -6.60 4.63
CA ILE A 171 -1.00 -7.62 4.73
C ILE A 171 -1.84 -7.33 5.97
N ILE A 172 -3.15 -7.18 5.78
CA ILE A 172 -4.10 -6.98 6.88
C ILE A 172 -4.88 -8.27 7.09
N PHE A 173 -4.83 -8.78 8.32
CA PHE A 173 -5.53 -10.00 8.72
C PHE A 173 -5.88 -9.94 10.20
N ASN A 174 -7.12 -10.26 10.57
CA ASN A 174 -7.61 -10.26 11.96
C ASN A 174 -7.22 -9.00 12.75
N ASN A 175 -7.53 -7.83 12.20
CA ASN A 175 -7.25 -6.52 12.82
C ASN A 175 -5.76 -6.30 13.16
N THR A 176 -4.88 -6.98 12.42
CA THR A 176 -3.42 -6.88 12.55
C THR A 176 -2.83 -6.58 11.18
N ILE A 177 -1.94 -5.60 11.12
CA ILE A 177 -1.18 -5.27 9.91
C ILE A 177 0.21 -5.89 10.05
N TYR A 178 0.62 -6.58 8.99
CA TYR A 178 1.95 -7.15 8.81
C TYR A 178 2.61 -6.43 7.64
N ILE A 179 3.78 -5.86 7.86
CA ILE A 179 4.46 -5.05 6.85
C ILE A 179 5.84 -5.65 6.57
N ALA A 180 6.20 -5.75 5.30
CA ALA A 180 7.54 -6.05 4.85
C ALA A 180 8.05 -4.90 3.99
N ASN A 181 9.17 -4.27 4.38
CA ASN A 181 9.76 -3.16 3.65
C ASN A 181 11.18 -3.47 3.18
N ILE A 182 11.47 -3.19 1.91
CA ILE A 182 12.82 -2.98 1.36
C ILE A 182 12.82 -1.69 0.54
N GLY A 183 13.88 -0.90 0.65
CA GLY A 183 13.97 0.40 0.00
C GLY A 183 13.39 1.53 0.85
N ASP A 184 12.96 2.60 0.19
CA ASP A 184 12.59 3.91 0.74
C ASP A 184 11.16 4.33 0.43
N SER A 185 10.36 3.42 -0.12
CA SER A 185 8.91 3.49 0.07
C SER A 185 8.57 3.40 1.56
N ARG A 186 7.49 4.06 1.97
CA ARG A 186 7.18 4.24 3.39
C ARG A 186 5.71 4.03 3.69
N CYS A 187 5.45 3.37 4.82
CA CYS A 187 4.13 3.17 5.40
C CYS A 187 3.95 4.03 6.66
N VAL A 188 2.86 4.80 6.72
CA VAL A 188 2.55 5.73 7.81
C VAL A 188 1.10 5.53 8.24
N LEU A 189 0.89 5.34 9.54
CA LEU A 189 -0.42 5.23 10.16
C LEU A 189 -0.89 6.61 10.65
N CYS A 190 -2.13 6.98 10.36
CA CYS A 190 -2.80 8.07 11.06
C CYS A 190 -3.49 7.53 12.32
N LYS A 191 -3.05 8.01 13.48
CA LYS A 191 -3.66 7.71 14.77
C LYS A 191 -4.12 9.01 15.45
N ASN A 192 -5.42 9.21 15.57
CA ASN A 192 -6.01 10.46 16.08
C ASN A 192 -5.40 11.73 15.43
N GLY A 193 -5.16 11.67 14.12
CA GLY A 193 -4.62 12.78 13.32
C GLY A 193 -3.12 12.98 13.37
N ARG A 194 -2.40 12.14 14.12
CA ARG A 194 -0.94 12.17 14.16
C ARG A 194 -0.37 11.09 13.26
N ALA A 195 0.66 11.46 12.51
CA ALA A 195 1.44 10.52 11.73
C ALA A 195 2.32 9.66 12.63
N ILE A 196 2.18 8.35 12.52
CA ILE A 196 3.07 7.35 13.08
C ILE A 196 3.76 6.67 11.92
N VAL A 197 5.04 6.99 11.70
CA VAL A 197 5.87 6.33 10.68
C VAL A 197 6.16 4.91 11.15
N ILE A 198 5.71 3.90 10.40
CA ILE A 198 5.84 2.49 10.78
C ILE A 198 7.12 1.89 10.23
N THR A 199 7.41 2.11 8.95
CA THR A 199 8.60 1.60 8.29
C THR A 199 9.76 2.58 8.40
N VAL A 200 10.98 2.06 8.38
CA VAL A 200 12.20 2.86 8.28
C VAL A 200 12.75 2.75 6.86
N ASP A 201 13.05 3.88 6.25
CA ASP A 201 13.61 3.92 4.90
C ASP A 201 15.05 3.36 4.89
N HIS A 202 15.36 2.59 3.85
CA HIS A 202 16.67 1.98 3.66
C HIS A 202 17.60 2.88 2.83
N ARG A 203 17.80 4.13 3.26
CA ARG A 203 18.77 5.08 2.67
C ARG A 203 19.97 5.27 3.59
N ALA A 204 21.19 5.11 3.08
CA ALA A 204 22.39 5.17 3.93
C ALA A 204 22.62 6.55 4.55
N SER A 205 22.22 7.62 3.84
CA SER A 205 22.34 9.01 4.29
C SER A 205 21.53 9.32 5.56
N ALA A 206 20.41 8.61 5.79
CA ALA A 206 19.52 8.83 6.92
C ALA A 206 19.48 7.65 7.92
N ASN A 207 19.95 6.47 7.51
CA ASN A 207 19.86 5.24 8.30
C ASN A 207 21.25 4.70 8.64
N LYS A 208 21.75 5.09 9.83
CA LYS A 208 23.08 4.68 10.32
C LYS A 208 23.25 3.16 10.38
N LYS A 209 22.20 2.40 10.69
CA LYS A 209 22.26 0.93 10.73
C LYS A 209 22.56 0.35 9.34
N GLU A 210 21.96 0.91 8.28
CA GLU A 210 22.28 0.50 6.91
C GLU A 210 23.69 0.94 6.50
N ALA A 211 24.11 2.17 6.84
CA ALA A 211 25.47 2.63 6.58
C ALA A 211 26.53 1.73 7.24
N ASP A 212 26.35 1.41 8.52
CA ASP A 212 27.25 0.51 9.27
C ASP A 212 27.24 -0.90 8.66
N ARG A 213 26.08 -1.43 8.25
CA ARG A 213 25.97 -2.74 7.58
C ARG A 213 26.76 -2.77 6.28
N ILE A 214 26.61 -1.73 5.45
CA ILE A 214 27.30 -1.60 4.16
C ILE A 214 28.82 -1.54 4.36
N ALA A 215 29.29 -0.73 5.32
CA ALA A 215 30.71 -0.66 5.65
C ALA A 215 31.27 -2.01 6.11
N ASN A 216 30.54 -2.72 6.98
CA ASN A 216 30.97 -4.01 7.53
C ASN A 216 31.03 -5.14 6.48
N CYS A 217 30.25 -5.07 5.40
CA CYS A 217 30.33 -6.02 4.28
C CYS A 217 31.24 -5.55 3.14
N GLY A 218 32.01 -4.46 3.34
CA GLY A 218 32.93 -3.92 2.34
C GLY A 218 32.23 -3.29 1.13
N GLY A 219 30.98 -2.84 1.29
CA GLY A 219 30.31 -1.98 0.32
C GLY A 219 30.81 -0.53 0.45
N THR A 220 30.59 0.25 -0.60
CA THR A 220 31.01 1.66 -0.66
C THR A 220 29.81 2.57 -0.91
N LEU A 221 29.85 3.75 -0.30
CA LEU A 221 28.90 4.83 -0.53
C LEU A 221 29.68 6.00 -1.15
N ASP A 222 29.06 6.72 -2.09
CA ASP A 222 29.60 8.01 -2.54
C ASP A 222 29.24 9.15 -1.57
N ASP A 223 29.64 10.37 -1.90
CA ASP A 223 29.45 11.57 -1.06
C ASP A 223 27.96 11.89 -0.84
N ASP A 224 27.08 11.49 -1.77
CA ASP A 224 25.63 11.69 -1.70
C ASP A 224 24.91 10.50 -1.02
N GLY A 225 25.65 9.45 -0.63
CA GLY A 225 25.13 8.27 0.04
C GLY A 225 24.57 7.19 -0.90
N TYR A 226 24.91 7.23 -2.18
CA TYR A 226 24.54 6.20 -3.14
C TYR A 226 25.44 4.98 -3.02
N LEU A 227 24.83 3.80 -2.90
CA LEU A 227 25.51 2.52 -2.85
C LEU A 227 26.23 2.24 -4.18
N GLY A 228 27.54 2.03 -4.11
CA GLY A 228 28.40 1.86 -5.27
C GLY A 228 28.42 3.07 -6.21
N GLY A 229 28.01 4.25 -5.74
CA GLY A 229 27.78 5.43 -6.59
C GLY A 229 26.66 5.27 -7.61
N CYS A 230 25.75 4.32 -7.39
CA CYS A 230 24.75 3.91 -8.38
C CYS A 230 23.31 3.87 -7.84
N LEU A 231 23.10 3.48 -6.58
CA LEU A 231 21.75 3.25 -6.03
C LEU A 231 21.50 4.10 -4.78
N GLY A 232 20.41 4.86 -4.76
CA GLY A 232 19.98 5.63 -3.58
C GLY A 232 19.45 4.79 -2.41
N VAL A 233 19.21 3.49 -2.66
CA VAL A 233 18.69 2.53 -1.68
C VAL A 233 19.70 1.45 -1.30
N CYS A 234 19.63 1.01 -0.05
CA CYS A 234 20.48 -0.02 0.54
C CYS A 234 19.87 -1.43 0.45
N ARG A 235 18.55 -1.49 0.22
CA ARG A 235 17.79 -2.73 0.09
C ARG A 235 16.85 -2.66 -1.10
N GLY A 236 16.73 -3.75 -1.83
CA GLY A 236 15.90 -3.81 -3.04
C GLY A 236 15.98 -5.14 -3.77
N PHE A 237 14.95 -5.41 -4.56
CA PHE A 237 14.90 -6.53 -5.50
C PHE A 237 15.73 -6.26 -6.75
N GLY A 238 16.20 -7.32 -7.39
CA GLY A 238 16.90 -7.19 -8.68
C GLY A 238 18.26 -6.50 -8.53
N SER A 239 18.60 -5.62 -9.48
CA SER A 239 19.90 -4.92 -9.54
C SER A 239 21.11 -5.86 -9.46
N PHE A 240 21.02 -6.97 -10.20
CA PHE A 240 22.11 -7.92 -10.35
C PHE A 240 23.02 -7.48 -11.49
N ASP A 241 24.33 -7.59 -11.32
CA ASP A 241 25.28 -7.43 -12.42
C ASP A 241 24.95 -8.45 -13.52
N LYS A 242 24.79 -7.99 -14.76
CA LYS A 242 24.36 -8.84 -15.88
C LYS A 242 25.36 -9.92 -16.27
N LYS A 243 26.63 -9.81 -15.83
CA LYS A 243 27.69 -10.78 -16.11
C LYS A 243 27.89 -11.73 -14.94
N THR A 244 28.01 -11.20 -13.73
CA THR A 244 28.34 -12.01 -12.55
C THR A 244 27.11 -12.54 -11.81
N LYS A 245 25.93 -11.95 -12.04
CA LYS A 245 24.69 -12.18 -11.28
C LYS A 245 24.80 -11.83 -9.79
N GLU A 246 25.81 -11.06 -9.41
CA GLU A 246 25.97 -10.57 -8.05
C GLU A 246 25.31 -9.20 -7.89
N LYS A 247 24.76 -8.93 -6.72
CA LYS A 247 24.34 -7.56 -6.36
C LYS A 247 25.56 -6.72 -6.01
N LEU A 248 25.41 -5.40 -6.05
CA LEU A 248 26.37 -4.48 -5.42
C LEU A 248 26.62 -4.90 -3.96
N LYS A 249 27.89 -4.91 -3.54
CA LYS A 249 28.25 -5.20 -2.14
C LYS A 249 27.54 -4.21 -1.24
N GLY A 250 26.70 -4.73 -0.33
CA GLY A 250 25.86 -3.92 0.54
C GLY A 250 24.39 -3.89 0.13
N LEU A 251 24.01 -4.25 -1.10
CA LEU A 251 22.59 -4.35 -1.48
C LEU A 251 22.02 -5.70 -1.03
N VAL A 252 20.90 -5.69 -0.30
CA VAL A 252 20.22 -6.91 0.15
C VAL A 252 18.71 -6.85 -0.14
N SER A 253 18.06 -8.01 -0.28
CA SER A 253 16.62 -8.16 -0.50
C SER A 253 15.85 -8.63 0.74
N GLU A 254 16.52 -8.71 1.90
CA GLU A 254 15.89 -9.09 3.16
C GLU A 254 15.01 -7.94 3.70
N PRO A 255 13.69 -8.16 3.89
CA PRO A 255 12.80 -7.13 4.39
C PRO A 255 12.93 -6.94 5.90
N ASP A 256 12.82 -5.69 6.34
CA ASP A 256 12.43 -5.41 7.72
C ASP A 256 10.92 -5.73 7.87
N ILE A 257 10.58 -6.51 8.90
CA ILE A 257 9.20 -6.94 9.20
C ILE A 257 8.65 -6.15 10.37
N PHE A 258 7.46 -5.57 10.19
CA PHE A 258 6.71 -4.85 11.22
C PHE A 258 5.36 -5.51 11.44
N GLN A 259 4.87 -5.45 12.68
CA GLN A 259 3.55 -5.96 13.03
C GLN A 259 2.89 -4.97 13.99
N LEU A 260 1.65 -4.58 13.70
CA LEU A 260 0.86 -3.76 14.59
C LEU A 260 -0.59 -4.25 14.66
N LYS A 261 -1.17 -4.20 15.86
CA LYS A 261 -2.59 -4.44 16.08
C LYS A 261 -3.33 -3.12 15.97
N LEU A 262 -4.37 -3.10 15.14
CA LEU A 262 -5.24 -1.94 14.99
C LEU A 262 -6.05 -1.70 16.26
N THR A 263 -6.35 -0.44 16.49
CA THR A 263 -7.11 0.09 17.62
C THR A 263 -8.17 1.06 17.10
N VAL A 264 -9.14 1.39 17.96
CA VAL A 264 -10.18 2.37 17.65
C VAL A 264 -9.66 3.79 17.42
N ASP A 265 -8.40 4.08 17.72
CA ASP A 265 -7.77 5.38 17.46
C ASP A 265 -7.14 5.47 16.05
N ASP A 266 -7.07 4.34 15.34
CA ASP A 266 -6.41 4.24 14.05
C ASP A 266 -7.40 4.58 12.94
N GLU A 267 -7.14 5.68 12.22
CA GLU A 267 -8.06 6.25 11.23
C GLU A 267 -7.81 5.67 9.85
N PHE A 268 -6.56 5.74 9.37
CA PHE A 268 -6.19 5.26 8.05
C PHE A 268 -4.68 4.99 7.96
N LEU A 269 -4.27 4.19 6.98
CA LEU A 269 -2.89 3.91 6.60
C LEU A 269 -2.58 4.56 5.25
N ILE A 270 -1.38 5.12 5.10
CA ILE A 270 -0.86 5.56 3.80
C ILE A 270 0.42 4.79 3.46
N ILE A 271 0.52 4.32 2.22
CA ILE A 271 1.73 3.68 1.68
C ILE A 271 2.12 4.47 0.43
N CYS A 272 3.32 5.03 0.39
CA CYS A 272 3.76 5.82 -0.75
C CYS A 272 5.22 5.55 -1.11
N CYS A 273 5.57 5.82 -2.38
CA CYS A 273 6.96 5.92 -2.80
C CYS A 273 7.62 7.19 -2.24
N ASP A 274 8.93 7.27 -2.41
CA ASP A 274 9.75 8.39 -1.98
C ASP A 274 9.44 9.69 -2.74
N GLY A 275 8.98 9.62 -3.99
CA GLY A 275 8.52 10.78 -4.75
C GLY A 275 7.47 11.64 -4.03
N ILE A 276 6.71 11.06 -3.09
CA ILE A 276 5.86 11.81 -2.16
C ILE A 276 6.67 12.37 -0.98
N PHE A 277 7.40 11.50 -0.27
CA PHE A 277 8.05 11.84 1.00
C PHE A 277 9.32 12.69 0.87
N ASP A 278 9.88 12.82 -0.33
CA ASP A 278 11.02 13.70 -0.63
C ASP A 278 10.61 15.17 -0.67
N VAL A 279 9.32 15.46 -0.89
CA VAL A 279 8.80 16.84 -0.97
C VAL A 279 7.80 17.19 0.13
N MET A 280 7.46 16.24 1.01
CA MET A 280 6.62 16.52 2.17
C MET A 280 6.88 15.57 3.34
N THR A 281 6.65 16.08 4.54
CA THR A 281 6.76 15.27 5.77
C THR A 281 5.60 14.29 5.89
N SER A 282 5.79 13.21 6.67
CA SER A 282 4.73 12.24 6.94
C SER A 282 3.50 12.87 7.64
N GLN A 283 3.69 13.90 8.47
CA GLN A 283 2.56 14.62 9.08
C GLN A 283 1.80 15.48 8.07
N GLU A 284 2.49 16.12 7.13
CA GLU A 284 1.82 16.84 6.04
C GLU A 284 1.00 15.88 5.18
N ALA A 285 1.56 14.72 4.83
CA ALA A 285 0.85 13.68 4.07
C ALA A 285 -0.43 13.22 4.78
N VAL A 286 -0.34 12.92 6.09
CA VAL A 286 -1.51 12.58 6.92
C VAL A 286 -2.52 13.72 6.97
N ASN A 287 -2.09 14.97 7.13
CA ASN A 287 -3.00 16.11 7.15
C ASN A 287 -3.73 16.28 5.80
N THR A 288 -3.04 16.08 4.68
CA THR A 288 -3.62 16.16 3.34
C THR A 288 -4.69 15.08 3.14
N VAL A 289 -4.36 13.82 3.45
CA VAL A 289 -5.31 12.71 3.33
C VAL A 289 -6.49 12.91 4.26
N ARG A 290 -6.25 13.24 5.53
CA ARG A 290 -7.33 13.48 6.51
C ARG A 290 -8.26 14.60 6.07
N THR A 291 -7.73 15.73 5.59
CA THR A 291 -8.54 16.85 5.11
C THR A 291 -9.43 16.43 3.94
N SER A 292 -8.85 15.72 2.97
CA SER A 292 -9.63 15.21 1.84
C SER A 292 -10.71 14.22 2.28
N LEU A 293 -10.42 13.30 3.18
CA LEU A 293 -11.40 12.34 3.70
C LEU A 293 -12.54 13.00 4.47
N VAL A 294 -12.26 14.05 5.25
CA VAL A 294 -13.30 14.85 5.93
C VAL A 294 -14.24 15.54 4.93
N GLU A 295 -13.72 15.95 3.78
CA GLU A 295 -14.48 16.66 2.74
C GLU A 295 -15.27 15.71 1.83
N THR A 296 -14.67 14.60 1.41
CA THR A 296 -15.18 13.75 0.33
C THR A 296 -15.50 12.33 0.74
N SER A 297 -14.98 11.87 1.88
CA SER A 297 -15.01 10.46 2.32
C SER A 297 -14.52 9.46 1.27
N SER A 298 -13.73 9.92 0.28
CA SER A 298 -13.22 9.09 -0.81
C SER A 298 -11.73 8.85 -0.66
N PRO A 299 -11.28 7.59 -0.49
CA PRO A 299 -9.85 7.29 -0.43
C PRO A 299 -9.16 7.60 -1.76
N ASN A 300 -9.84 7.44 -2.91
CA ASN A 300 -9.30 7.77 -4.24
C ASN A 300 -8.96 9.26 -4.34
N THR A 301 -9.89 10.13 -3.93
CA THR A 301 -9.65 11.58 -3.92
C THR A 301 -8.57 11.95 -2.93
N ALA A 302 -8.47 11.26 -1.79
CA ALA A 302 -7.43 11.53 -0.80
C ALA A 302 -6.03 11.11 -1.29
N ALA A 303 -5.91 9.95 -1.94
CA ALA A 303 -4.68 9.52 -2.59
C ALA A 303 -4.27 10.49 -3.73
N GLU A 304 -5.24 10.92 -4.53
CA GLU A 304 -5.01 11.90 -5.60
C GLU A 304 -4.54 13.25 -5.03
N ALA A 305 -5.18 13.75 -3.96
CA ALA A 305 -4.77 14.98 -3.31
C ALA A 305 -3.32 14.93 -2.82
N LEU A 306 -2.86 13.76 -2.35
CA LEU A 306 -1.48 13.55 -1.91
C LEU A 306 -0.49 13.65 -3.08
N CYS A 307 -0.75 12.94 -4.19
CA CYS A 307 0.10 13.03 -5.38
C CYS A 307 0.06 14.43 -6.01
N GLN A 308 -1.10 15.07 -6.07
CA GLN A 308 -1.22 16.44 -6.58
C GLN A 308 -0.42 17.44 -5.74
N LEU A 309 -0.36 17.27 -4.42
CA LEU A 309 0.48 18.10 -3.55
C LEU A 309 1.96 17.88 -3.86
N ALA A 310 2.41 16.64 -4.02
CA ALA A 310 3.81 16.33 -4.37
C ALA A 310 4.19 16.91 -5.73
N TYR A 311 3.31 16.77 -6.73
CA TYR A 311 3.48 17.36 -8.06
C TYR A 311 3.57 18.89 -8.00
N LYS A 312 2.70 19.56 -7.23
CA LYS A 312 2.74 21.02 -7.02
C LYS A 312 4.05 21.47 -6.37
N ARG A 313 4.61 20.64 -5.48
CA ARG A 313 5.92 20.84 -4.84
C ARG A 313 7.11 20.44 -5.71
N LYS A 314 6.89 20.17 -7.01
CA LYS A 314 7.93 19.90 -8.00
C LYS A 314 8.73 18.63 -7.70
N SER A 315 8.07 17.60 -7.15
CA SER A 315 8.67 16.27 -7.15
C SER A 315 9.07 15.88 -8.58
N LEU A 316 10.30 15.38 -8.71
CA LEU A 316 10.89 14.97 -9.99
C LEU A 316 10.75 13.47 -10.22
N ASP A 317 10.16 12.75 -9.26
CA ASP A 317 10.03 11.31 -9.29
C ASP A 317 8.61 10.84 -9.66
N ASN A 318 8.45 9.53 -9.74
CA ASN A 318 7.18 8.85 -9.89
C ASN A 318 6.37 9.02 -8.59
N LEU A 319 5.06 9.23 -8.74
CA LEU A 319 4.15 9.48 -7.62
C LEU A 319 3.13 8.35 -7.51
N SER A 320 3.21 7.58 -6.43
CA SER A 320 2.29 6.48 -6.14
C SER A 320 1.89 6.51 -4.66
N ALA A 321 0.60 6.36 -4.41
CA ALA A 321 0.04 6.37 -3.07
C ALA A 321 -1.13 5.37 -2.96
N VAL A 322 -1.17 4.67 -1.83
CA VAL A 322 -2.30 3.85 -1.38
C VAL A 322 -2.82 4.46 -0.08
N VAL A 323 -4.14 4.62 0.01
CA VAL A 323 -4.85 5.04 1.23
C VAL A 323 -5.81 3.93 1.63
N ILE A 324 -5.69 3.44 2.87
CA ILE A 324 -6.54 2.40 3.44
C ILE A 324 -7.26 2.99 4.64
N ILE A 325 -8.58 3.10 4.58
CA ILE A 325 -9.39 3.68 5.66
C ILE A 325 -9.82 2.57 6.62
N PHE A 326 -9.58 2.78 7.92
CA PHE A 326 -10.14 1.93 8.98
C PHE A 326 -11.35 2.59 9.61
N GLN A 327 -11.28 3.92 9.78
CA GLN A 327 -12.33 4.75 10.34
C GLN A 327 -12.28 6.12 9.68
N ASN A 328 -13.45 6.60 9.23
CA ASN A 328 -13.52 7.93 8.64
C ASN A 328 -13.23 9.00 9.70
N PRO A 329 -12.31 9.95 9.43
CA PRO A 329 -12.03 11.02 10.36
C PRO A 329 -13.28 11.89 10.56
N GLU A 330 -13.70 12.08 11.81
CA GLU A 330 -14.87 12.90 12.11
C GLU A 330 -14.66 14.37 11.73
N LYS A 331 -15.70 15.00 11.18
CA LYS A 331 -15.84 16.46 11.17
C LYS A 331 -15.94 16.91 12.62
N LYS A 332 -14.84 17.39 13.22
CA LYS A 332 -14.96 18.21 14.42
C LYS A 332 -15.73 19.46 14.03
N GLU A 333 -17.04 19.48 14.31
CA GLU A 333 -17.79 20.72 14.29
C GLU A 333 -17.06 21.68 15.23
N LYS A 334 -16.55 22.79 14.69
CA LYS A 334 -16.14 23.91 15.53
C LYS A 334 -17.40 24.34 16.26
N THR A 335 -17.55 23.92 17.52
CA THR A 335 -18.53 24.53 18.41
C THR A 335 -18.13 25.98 18.53
N ALA A 336 -18.73 26.83 17.69
CA ALA A 336 -18.61 28.26 17.82
C ALA A 336 -19.18 28.60 19.19
N LEU A 337 -18.32 29.05 20.10
CA LEU A 337 -18.72 29.77 21.30
C LEU A 337 -19.37 31.08 20.84
N SER A 338 -20.62 31.02 20.38
CA SER A 338 -21.50 32.17 20.26
C SER A 338 -22.12 32.42 21.63
N GLY A 339 -21.36 33.09 22.50
CA GLY A 339 -21.84 33.65 23.76
C GLY A 339 -21.68 35.16 23.72
N ASN A 340 -22.52 35.84 22.94
CA ASN A 340 -22.73 37.28 23.09
C ASN A 340 -23.41 37.52 24.45
N THR A 341 -22.67 38.01 25.43
CA THR A 341 -23.23 38.83 26.51
C THR A 341 -22.46 40.13 26.56
N LEU A 342 -22.98 41.11 25.81
CA LEU A 342 -22.92 42.51 26.19
C LEU A 342 -23.59 42.61 27.55
N ASP A 343 -22.82 42.92 28.60
CA ASP A 343 -23.40 43.62 29.74
C ASP A 343 -22.44 44.70 30.22
N SER A 344 -22.86 45.93 29.98
CA SER A 344 -22.27 47.15 30.46
C SER A 344 -22.70 47.37 31.90
N CYS A 345 -21.76 47.49 32.85
CA CYS A 345 -21.94 48.35 34.01
C CYS A 345 -20.60 48.76 34.61
N GLN A 346 -20.33 50.07 34.52
CA GLN A 346 -19.35 50.76 35.35
C GLN A 346 -19.84 50.80 36.81
N SER A 347 -18.91 50.59 37.74
CA SER A 347 -18.63 51.46 38.91
C SER A 347 -18.11 50.64 40.10
N GLY A 348 -17.20 51.24 40.88
CA GLY A 348 -16.84 50.72 42.20
C GLY A 348 -15.35 50.50 42.45
N ARG A 349 -14.54 51.56 42.37
CA ARG A 349 -13.24 51.63 43.03
C ARG A 349 -13.48 51.61 44.55
N VAL A 350 -13.06 50.55 45.26
CA VAL A 350 -12.84 50.61 46.72
C VAL A 350 -11.53 49.92 47.06
N ARG A 351 -10.58 50.72 47.53
CA ARG A 351 -9.36 50.30 48.25
C ARG A 351 -9.70 49.99 49.71
N ARG A 352 -9.06 48.96 50.27
CA ARG A 352 -8.47 48.81 51.63
C ARG A 352 -8.29 47.29 51.88
N ARG A 353 -7.23 46.80 52.52
CA ARG A 353 -6.18 47.40 53.34
C ARG A 353 -4.92 46.56 53.22
#